data_AF-A0A2P8WBX4-F1
#
_entry.id   AF-A0A2P8WBX4-F1
#
_cell.length_a   1.000
_cell.length_b   1.000
_cell.length_c   1.000
_cell.angle_alpha   90.00
_cell.angle_beta   90.00
_cell.angle_gamma   90.00
#
_symmetry.space_group_name_H-M   'P 1'
#
loop_
_entity.id
_entity.type
_entity.pdbx_description
1 polymer ?
#
loop_
_entity_poly.entity_id
_entity_poly.type
_entity_poly.pdbx_seq_one_letter_code
_entity_poly.pdbx_strand_id
1 'polypeptide(L)'
;PRVLVLNRVDMISPEARTAWETWFRQQGEVPYFTDGQQGKGVKAIAKAAQSAGEAVNQRRQTRGMKPRPVRAVMIGFPNVGKSALINRLLKRKVAPSARRPGVTRQLRWIRVAGELDLLDAPGVIPARLDDQDAAMKLAICDDIGQAAYDTQRIAAACVDLFKDLQEIQTDTPYLSAIEERYGISTETLSGESFIFALAEEKYQEDVERAARRILDDVRTGVLGAVPLEWPPEA
;
A
#
# COMPACT_ATOMS: atom_id res chain seq x y z
N PRO A 1 -11.09 -14.59 -13.18
CA PRO A 1 -9.62 -14.37 -13.21
C PRO A 1 -9.27 -13.22 -12.27
N ARG A 2 -8.23 -13.38 -11.45
CA ARG A 2 -7.68 -12.31 -10.62
C ARG A 2 -6.28 -11.96 -11.10
N VAL A 3 -5.92 -10.68 -11.01
CA VAL A 3 -4.56 -10.19 -11.25
C VAL A 3 -4.13 -9.54 -9.94
N LEU A 4 -3.19 -10.16 -9.23
CA LEU A 4 -2.69 -9.64 -7.97
C LEU A 4 -1.67 -8.53 -8.25
N VAL A 5 -1.91 -7.35 -7.71
CA VAL A 5 -1.05 -6.18 -7.91
C VAL A 5 -0.54 -5.71 -6.56
N LEU A 6 0.78 -5.69 -6.40
CA LEU A 6 1.44 -5.07 -5.25
C LEU A 6 1.94 -3.69 -5.68
N ASN A 7 1.22 -2.66 -5.26
CA ASN A 7 1.54 -1.29 -5.60
C ASN A 7 2.42 -0.63 -4.54
N ARG A 8 3.01 0.53 -4.88
CA ARG A 8 3.96 1.27 -4.04
C ARG A 8 5.23 0.49 -3.70
N VAL A 9 5.76 -0.25 -4.68
CA VAL A 9 7.00 -1.01 -4.51
C VAL A 9 8.22 -0.13 -4.21
N ASP A 10 8.12 1.19 -4.42
CA ASP A 10 9.09 2.20 -4.00
C ASP A 10 9.21 2.34 -2.47
N MET A 11 8.19 1.91 -1.72
CA MET A 11 8.16 2.00 -0.24
C MET A 11 8.75 0.77 0.47
N ILE A 12 9.20 -0.25 -0.27
CA ILE A 12 9.77 -1.48 0.31
C ILE A 12 11.15 -1.78 -0.27
N SER A 13 11.98 -2.49 0.50
CA SER A 13 13.30 -2.89 0.04
C SER A 13 13.24 -3.95 -1.09
N PRO A 14 14.28 -4.04 -1.94
CA PRO A 14 14.39 -5.11 -2.94
C PRO A 14 14.31 -6.53 -2.34
N GLU A 15 14.84 -6.71 -1.13
CA GLU A 15 14.83 -7.97 -0.39
C GLU A 15 13.40 -8.34 0.02
N ALA A 16 12.66 -7.40 0.63
CA ALA A 16 11.25 -7.57 0.99
C ALA A 16 10.39 -7.88 -0.24
N ARG A 17 10.63 -7.17 -1.35
CA ARG A 17 9.96 -7.45 -2.62
C ARG A 17 10.20 -8.88 -3.08
N THR A 18 11.44 -9.36 -3.04
CA THR A 18 11.82 -10.70 -3.49
C THR A 18 11.24 -11.78 -2.59
N ALA A 19 11.22 -11.55 -1.27
CA ALA A 19 10.60 -12.43 -0.30
C ALA A 19 9.09 -12.59 -0.57
N TRP A 20 8.36 -11.48 -0.71
CA TRP A 20 6.95 -11.49 -1.07
C TRP A 20 6.66 -12.14 -2.42
N GLU A 21 7.50 -11.87 -3.44
CA GLU A 21 7.35 -12.51 -4.74
C GLU A 21 7.45 -14.03 -4.66
N THR A 22 8.41 -14.53 -3.87
CA THR A 22 8.63 -15.96 -3.66
C THR A 22 7.45 -16.59 -2.94
N TRP A 23 7.01 -15.97 -1.85
CA TRP A 23 5.89 -16.44 -1.03
C TRP A 23 4.59 -16.53 -1.84
N PHE A 24 4.20 -15.48 -2.58
CA PHE A 24 2.99 -15.53 -3.40
C PHE A 24 3.07 -16.60 -4.50
N ARG A 25 4.23 -16.78 -5.13
CA ARG A 25 4.41 -17.82 -6.16
C ARG A 25 4.28 -19.22 -5.58
N GLN A 26 4.76 -19.47 -4.37
CA GLN A 26 4.57 -20.76 -3.67
C GLN A 26 3.10 -21.04 -3.40
N GLN A 27 2.29 -20.00 -3.15
CA GLN A 27 0.84 -20.09 -3.01
C GLN A 27 0.08 -20.21 -4.34
N GLY A 28 0.80 -20.32 -5.48
CA GLY A 28 0.20 -20.42 -6.82
C GLY A 28 -0.31 -19.08 -7.38
N GLU A 29 0.11 -17.96 -6.79
CA GLU A 29 -0.26 -16.61 -7.22
C GLU A 29 0.82 -15.97 -8.08
N VAL A 30 0.43 -15.07 -8.97
CA VAL A 30 1.37 -14.29 -9.80
C VAL A 30 1.28 -12.81 -9.39
N PRO A 31 2.18 -12.33 -8.51
CA PRO A 31 2.20 -10.94 -8.09
C PRO A 31 2.79 -10.03 -9.18
N TYR A 32 2.12 -8.92 -9.47
CA TYR A 32 2.64 -7.84 -10.31
C TYR A 32 3.02 -6.64 -9.46
N PHE A 33 4.32 -6.37 -9.37
CA PHE A 33 4.84 -5.23 -8.61
C PHE A 33 4.80 -3.95 -9.43
N THR A 34 4.25 -2.89 -8.85
CA THR A 34 4.11 -1.59 -9.51
C THR A 34 4.41 -0.42 -8.61
N ASP A 35 4.78 0.68 -9.26
CA ASP A 35 4.70 2.02 -8.70
C ASP A 35 3.71 2.81 -9.56
N GLY A 36 2.50 3.01 -9.05
CA GLY A 36 1.46 3.79 -9.71
C GLY A 36 1.75 5.28 -9.79
N GLN A 37 2.69 5.81 -9.00
CA GLN A 37 3.12 7.21 -9.09
C GLN A 37 4.14 7.40 -10.19
N GLN A 38 5.17 6.55 -10.32
CA GLN A 38 6.19 6.68 -11.37
C GLN A 38 5.83 5.92 -12.66
N GLY A 39 4.88 5.00 -12.60
CA GLY A 39 4.43 4.18 -13.74
C GLY A 39 5.25 2.90 -13.97
N LYS A 40 6.13 2.52 -13.04
CA LYS A 40 6.94 1.29 -13.12
C LYS A 40 6.02 0.06 -13.02
N GLY A 41 6.25 -0.94 -13.87
CA GLY A 41 5.50 -2.21 -13.86
C GLY A 41 4.08 -2.15 -14.46
N VAL A 42 3.53 -0.97 -14.75
CA VAL A 42 2.15 -0.80 -15.25
C VAL A 42 1.90 -1.50 -16.59
N LYS A 43 2.91 -1.58 -17.47
CA LYS A 43 2.81 -2.30 -18.75
C LYS A 43 2.55 -3.80 -18.57
N ALA A 44 3.14 -4.41 -17.54
CA ALA A 44 2.95 -5.83 -17.24
C ALA A 44 1.51 -6.12 -16.82
N ILE A 45 0.90 -5.23 -16.02
CA ILE A 45 -0.52 -5.31 -15.65
C ILE A 45 -1.40 -5.22 -16.89
N ALA A 46 -1.15 -4.25 -17.78
CA ALA A 46 -1.96 -4.10 -18.99
C ALA A 46 -1.97 -5.38 -19.85
N LYS A 47 -0.79 -5.99 -20.03
CA LYS A 47 -0.65 -7.27 -20.74
C LYS A 47 -1.37 -8.41 -20.01
N ALA A 48 -1.21 -8.51 -18.69
CA ALA A 48 -1.88 -9.53 -17.87
C ALA A 48 -3.41 -9.40 -17.94
N ALA A 49 -3.94 -8.18 -17.88
CA ALA A 49 -5.36 -7.89 -18.01
C ALA A 49 -5.90 -8.24 -19.41
N GLN A 50 -5.11 -7.97 -20.46
CA GLN A 50 -5.46 -8.34 -21.83
C GLN A 50 -5.50 -9.86 -22.00
N SER A 51 -4.46 -10.59 -21.58
CA SER A 51 -4.45 -12.06 -21.66
C SER A 51 -5.56 -12.71 -20.84
N ALA A 52 -5.86 -12.18 -19.65
CA ALA A 52 -7.02 -12.62 -18.86
C ALA A 52 -8.34 -12.36 -19.61
N GLY A 53 -8.44 -11.26 -20.36
CA GLY A 53 -9.58 -10.92 -21.18
C GLY A 53 -9.75 -11.82 -22.41
N GLU A 54 -8.66 -12.11 -23.11
CA GLU A 54 -8.63 -13.06 -24.22
C GLU A 54 -9.11 -14.44 -23.79
N ALA A 55 -8.61 -14.94 -22.65
CA ALA A 55 -9.05 -16.24 -22.10
C ALA A 55 -10.55 -16.27 -21.78
N VAL A 56 -11.12 -15.15 -21.28
CA VAL A 56 -12.57 -15.03 -21.06
C VAL A 56 -13.33 -15.04 -22.38
N ASN A 57 -12.85 -14.34 -23.41
CA ASN A 57 -13.50 -14.30 -24.71
C ASN A 57 -13.38 -15.63 -25.47
N GLN A 58 -12.27 -16.35 -25.38
CA GLN A 58 -12.14 -17.70 -25.93
C GLN A 58 -13.20 -18.64 -25.33
N ARG A 59 -13.38 -18.63 -24.00
CA ARG A 59 -14.44 -19.40 -23.33
C ARG A 59 -15.86 -19.00 -23.74
N ARG A 60 -16.06 -17.76 -24.21
CA ARG A 60 -17.35 -17.30 -24.75
C ARG A 60 -17.58 -17.81 -26.16
N GLN A 61 -16.54 -17.76 -27.01
CA GLN A 61 -16.59 -18.24 -28.39
C GLN A 61 -16.87 -19.75 -28.45
N THR A 62 -16.26 -20.55 -27.58
CA THR A 62 -16.56 -22.00 -27.48
C THR A 62 -18.01 -22.29 -27.12
N ARG A 63 -18.71 -21.32 -26.54
CA ARG A 63 -20.15 -21.38 -26.21
C ARG A 63 -21.03 -20.67 -27.26
N GLY A 64 -20.50 -20.33 -28.43
CA GLY A 64 -21.23 -19.66 -29.52
C GLY A 64 -21.54 -18.17 -29.28
N MET A 65 -20.94 -17.54 -28.27
CA MET A 65 -21.16 -16.13 -27.97
C MET A 65 -20.16 -15.22 -28.69
N LYS A 66 -20.63 -14.05 -29.17
CA LYS A 66 -19.77 -13.01 -29.74
C LYS A 66 -18.76 -12.47 -28.68
N PRO A 67 -17.53 -12.11 -29.10
CA PRO A 67 -16.57 -11.46 -28.23
C PRO A 67 -17.11 -10.11 -27.78
N ARG A 68 -16.71 -9.69 -26.58
CA ARG A 68 -17.01 -8.36 -26.07
C ARG A 68 -15.83 -7.82 -25.28
N PRO A 69 -15.77 -6.50 -25.06
CA PRO A 69 -14.79 -5.93 -24.16
C PRO A 69 -14.93 -6.51 -22.75
N VAL A 70 -13.79 -6.90 -22.18
CA VAL A 70 -13.71 -7.55 -20.88
C VAL A 70 -13.89 -6.48 -19.83
N ARG A 71 -14.76 -6.75 -18.86
CA ARG A 71 -14.99 -5.85 -17.74
C ARG A 71 -14.17 -6.34 -16.55
N ALA A 72 -13.31 -5.48 -16.01
CA ALA A 72 -12.56 -5.75 -14.80
C ALA A 72 -12.79 -4.63 -13.77
N VAL A 73 -12.62 -4.94 -12.51
CA VAL A 73 -12.76 -4.01 -11.39
C VAL A 73 -11.46 -4.00 -10.59
N MET A 74 -11.01 -2.82 -10.19
CA MET A 74 -9.91 -2.70 -9.23
C MET A 74 -10.48 -2.67 -7.81
N ILE A 75 -10.10 -3.65 -7.00
CA ILE A 75 -10.54 -3.80 -5.61
C ILE A 75 -9.33 -3.68 -4.69
N GLY A 76 -9.52 -3.01 -3.56
CA GLY A 76 -8.51 -2.85 -2.51
C GLY A 76 -8.89 -1.75 -1.53
N PHE A 77 -8.18 -1.67 -0.41
CA PHE A 77 -8.35 -0.62 0.60
C PHE A 77 -8.24 0.80 0.02
N PRO A 78 -8.78 1.82 0.67
CA PRO A 78 -8.47 3.22 0.35
C PRO A 78 -6.95 3.46 0.24
N ASN A 79 -6.55 4.50 -0.47
CA ASN A 79 -5.16 4.95 -0.58
C ASN A 79 -4.09 3.98 -1.16
N VAL A 80 -4.37 2.69 -1.39
CA VAL A 80 -3.44 1.74 -2.04
C VAL A 80 -2.99 2.12 -3.47
N GLY A 81 -3.56 3.18 -4.05
CA GLY A 81 -3.13 3.74 -5.34
C GLY A 81 -3.90 3.25 -6.57
N LYS A 82 -5.13 2.73 -6.39
CA LYS A 82 -6.03 2.29 -7.47
C LYS A 82 -6.17 3.33 -8.59
N SER A 83 -6.59 4.56 -8.24
CA SER A 83 -6.81 5.62 -9.22
C SER A 83 -5.52 6.12 -9.87
N ALA A 84 -4.39 6.08 -9.16
CA ALA A 84 -3.08 6.37 -9.74
C ALA A 84 -2.70 5.34 -10.81
N LEU A 85 -2.87 4.04 -10.51
CA LEU A 85 -2.66 2.97 -11.48
C LEU A 85 -3.57 3.08 -12.70
N ILE A 86 -4.86 3.40 -12.50
CA ILE A 86 -5.81 3.64 -13.60
C ILE A 86 -5.34 4.78 -14.51
N ASN A 87 -4.94 5.92 -13.93
CA ASN A 87 -4.45 7.05 -14.71
C ASN A 87 -3.19 6.69 -15.50
N ARG A 88 -2.29 5.87 -14.93
CA ARG A 88 -1.08 5.40 -15.62
C ARG A 88 -1.39 4.40 -16.74
N LEU A 89 -2.32 3.48 -16.53
CA LEU A 89 -2.78 2.55 -17.57
C LEU A 89 -3.37 3.30 -18.78
N LEU A 90 -4.06 4.41 -18.51
CA LEU A 90 -4.69 5.25 -19.54
C LEU A 90 -3.76 6.30 -20.16
N LYS A 91 -2.60 6.54 -19.55
CA LYS A 91 -1.68 7.64 -19.90
C LYS A 91 -2.34 9.04 -19.86
N ARG A 92 -3.43 9.20 -19.10
CA ARG A 92 -4.14 10.47 -18.91
C ARG A 92 -4.83 10.49 -17.55
N LYS A 93 -5.07 11.68 -17.00
CA LYS A 93 -5.76 11.88 -15.71
C LYS A 93 -7.27 11.78 -15.91
N VAL A 94 -7.88 10.65 -15.53
CA VAL A 94 -9.33 10.37 -15.68
C VAL A 94 -9.99 10.13 -14.32
N ALA A 95 -9.24 9.60 -13.37
CA ALA A 95 -9.68 9.36 -12.00
C ALA A 95 -9.01 10.36 -11.04
N PRO A 96 -9.75 10.98 -10.10
CA PRO A 96 -9.15 11.78 -9.05
C PRO A 96 -8.25 10.89 -8.20
N SER A 97 -7.04 11.37 -7.89
CA SER A 97 -6.06 10.64 -7.09
C SER A 97 -5.45 11.60 -6.08
N ALA A 98 -5.70 11.35 -4.80
CA ALA A 98 -5.08 12.06 -3.68
C ALA A 98 -4.84 11.06 -2.53
N ARG A 99 -3.88 11.35 -1.67
CA ARG A 99 -3.55 10.54 -0.47
C ARG A 99 -4.49 10.88 0.69
N ARG A 100 -5.80 10.68 0.50
CA ARG A 100 -6.82 10.81 1.54
C ARG A 100 -7.95 9.81 1.27
N PRO A 101 -8.48 9.12 2.30
CA PRO A 101 -9.64 8.25 2.12
C PRO A 101 -10.85 9.02 1.56
N GLY A 102 -11.68 8.35 0.75
CA GLY A 102 -12.92 8.94 0.23
C GLY A 102 -12.79 9.87 -1.00
N VAL A 103 -11.64 9.89 -1.67
CA VAL A 103 -11.42 10.65 -2.92
C VAL A 103 -12.27 10.11 -4.08
N THR A 104 -12.29 8.80 -4.27
CA THR A 104 -13.16 8.14 -5.24
C THR A 104 -14.52 7.88 -4.59
N ARG A 105 -15.56 8.58 -5.04
CA ARG A 105 -16.91 8.53 -4.43
C ARG A 105 -17.96 7.82 -5.30
N GLN A 106 -17.67 7.61 -6.58
CA GLN A 106 -18.61 7.04 -7.55
C GLN A 106 -17.95 5.95 -8.37
N LEU A 107 -18.74 4.94 -8.72
CA LEU A 107 -18.36 3.89 -9.66
C LEU A 107 -18.30 4.47 -11.08
N ARG A 108 -17.15 4.32 -11.76
CA ARG A 108 -16.99 4.80 -13.14
C ARG A 108 -16.36 3.73 -14.02
N TRP A 109 -17.02 3.41 -15.12
CA TRP A 109 -16.42 2.59 -16.19
C TRP A 109 -15.48 3.43 -17.03
N ILE A 110 -14.29 2.89 -17.27
CA ILE A 110 -13.24 3.54 -18.04
C ILE A 110 -12.71 2.56 -19.07
N ARG A 111 -12.86 2.91 -20.35
CA ARG A 111 -12.37 2.09 -21.46
C ARG A 111 -10.86 2.23 -21.61
N VAL A 112 -10.17 1.10 -21.59
CA VAL A 112 -8.72 0.93 -21.82
C VAL A 112 -8.54 0.19 -23.14
N ALA A 113 -7.86 0.81 -24.11
CA ALA A 113 -7.45 0.21 -25.38
C ALA A 113 -8.55 -0.54 -26.18
N GLY A 114 -9.83 -0.16 -26.03
CA GLY A 114 -10.96 -0.76 -26.76
C GLY A 114 -11.44 -2.12 -26.24
N GLU A 115 -10.52 -2.98 -25.78
CA GLU A 115 -10.77 -4.37 -25.41
C GLU A 115 -11.06 -4.59 -23.91
N LEU A 116 -10.73 -3.62 -23.06
CA LEU A 116 -10.86 -3.71 -21.61
C LEU A 116 -11.65 -2.50 -21.07
N ASP A 117 -12.65 -2.76 -20.24
CA ASP A 117 -13.37 -1.75 -19.46
C ASP A 117 -13.00 -1.93 -17.99
N LEU A 118 -12.37 -0.93 -17.39
CA LEU A 118 -11.99 -0.89 -15.97
C LEU A 118 -13.02 -0.12 -15.16
N LEU A 119 -13.49 -0.72 -14.08
CA LEU A 119 -14.31 -0.04 -13.08
C LEU A 119 -13.39 0.57 -12.02
N ASP A 120 -13.38 1.91 -11.94
CA ASP A 120 -12.82 2.62 -10.78
C ASP A 120 -13.84 2.54 -9.64
N ALA A 121 -13.45 1.86 -8.56
CA ALA A 121 -14.27 1.65 -7.39
C ALA A 121 -13.68 2.36 -6.17
N PRO A 122 -14.52 2.88 -5.25
CA PRO A 122 -14.04 3.38 -3.97
C PRO A 122 -13.23 2.31 -3.23
N GLY A 123 -12.33 2.74 -2.36
CA GLY A 123 -11.68 1.80 -1.45
C GLY A 123 -12.71 1.10 -0.58
N VAL A 124 -12.58 -0.22 -0.46
CA VAL A 124 -13.49 -1.04 0.34
C VAL A 124 -12.80 -1.30 1.67
N ILE A 125 -13.47 -0.96 2.78
CA ILE A 125 -13.06 -1.33 4.13
C ILE A 125 -14.10 -2.34 4.64
N PRO A 126 -13.68 -3.49 5.21
CA PRO A 126 -14.57 -4.43 5.87
C PRO A 126 -15.36 -3.77 7.01
N ALA A 127 -16.57 -4.26 7.30
CA ALA A 127 -17.38 -3.73 8.40
C ALA A 127 -16.75 -3.95 9.79
N ARG A 128 -15.92 -4.99 9.93
CA ARG A 128 -15.13 -5.30 11.11
C ARG A 128 -13.71 -5.66 10.70
N LEU A 129 -12.75 -5.09 11.41
CA LEU A 129 -11.32 -5.44 11.33
C LEU A 129 -10.97 -6.07 12.67
N ASP A 130 -11.11 -7.41 12.74
CA ASP A 130 -10.92 -8.14 13.99
C ASP A 130 -9.43 -8.26 14.36
N ASP A 131 -8.57 -8.34 13.34
CA ASP A 131 -7.11 -8.31 13.49
C ASP A 131 -6.61 -6.87 13.72
N GLN A 132 -6.22 -6.59 14.96
CA GLN A 132 -5.73 -5.27 15.38
C GLN A 132 -4.33 -4.97 14.84
N ASP A 133 -3.48 -5.97 14.60
CA ASP A 133 -2.14 -5.77 14.06
C ASP A 133 -2.23 -5.36 12.59
N ALA A 134 -3.11 -6.01 11.83
CA ALA A 134 -3.44 -5.60 10.47
C ALA A 134 -4.07 -4.20 10.44
N ALA A 135 -5.00 -3.90 11.37
CA ALA A 135 -5.62 -2.57 11.46
C ALA A 135 -4.60 -1.46 11.78
N MET A 136 -3.64 -1.74 12.66
CA MET A 136 -2.53 -0.84 12.97
C MET A 136 -1.67 -0.56 11.73
N LYS A 137 -1.25 -1.59 10.99
CA LYS A 137 -0.47 -1.41 9.74
C LYS A 137 -1.24 -0.59 8.70
N LEU A 138 -2.55 -0.83 8.56
CA LEU A 138 -3.42 -0.03 7.70
C LEU A 138 -3.51 1.43 8.17
N ALA A 139 -3.51 1.69 9.48
CA ALA A 139 -3.50 3.04 10.04
C ALA A 139 -2.17 3.76 9.78
N ILE A 140 -1.03 3.07 9.94
CA ILE A 140 0.31 3.60 9.61
C ILE A 140 0.34 4.05 8.13
N CYS A 141 -0.19 3.25 7.22
CA CYS A 141 -0.26 3.55 5.78
C CYS A 141 -1.30 4.60 5.37
N ASP A 142 -2.15 5.07 6.30
CA ASP A 142 -3.33 5.91 6.02
C ASP A 142 -4.37 5.22 5.11
N ASP A 143 -4.43 3.88 5.11
CA ASP A 143 -5.37 3.12 4.28
C ASP A 143 -6.77 3.03 4.90
N ILE A 144 -6.91 3.35 6.19
CA ILE A 144 -8.17 3.57 6.89
C ILE A 144 -8.32 5.03 7.35
N GLY A 145 -9.54 5.48 7.58
CA GLY A 145 -9.81 6.86 7.98
C GLY A 145 -9.20 7.23 9.34
N GLN A 146 -8.61 8.42 9.45
CA GLN A 146 -7.96 8.90 10.69
C GLN A 146 -8.90 8.99 11.89
N ALA A 147 -10.22 9.08 11.67
CA ALA A 147 -11.21 9.02 12.75
C ALA A 147 -11.35 7.62 13.39
N ALA A 148 -10.74 6.59 12.80
CA ALA A 148 -10.83 5.20 13.27
C ALA A 148 -9.71 4.82 14.26
N TYR A 149 -8.73 5.70 14.50
CA TYR A 149 -7.58 5.40 15.35
C TYR A 149 -7.08 6.63 16.11
N ASP A 150 -6.37 6.39 17.21
CA ASP A 150 -5.64 7.42 17.94
C ASP A 150 -4.25 7.64 17.31
N THR A 151 -3.92 8.89 16.99
CA THR A 151 -2.71 9.21 16.23
C THR A 151 -1.44 8.95 17.03
N GLN A 152 -1.44 9.25 18.33
CA GLN A 152 -0.29 9.06 19.20
C GLN A 152 -0.02 7.57 19.39
N ARG A 153 -1.08 6.78 19.62
CA ARG A 153 -0.96 5.33 19.76
C ARG A 153 -0.44 4.66 18.50
N ILE A 154 -0.91 5.06 17.31
CA ILE A 154 -0.43 4.50 16.04
C ILE A 154 1.02 4.93 15.75
N ALA A 155 1.41 6.16 16.12
CA ALA A 155 2.79 6.60 15.99
C ALA A 155 3.74 5.83 16.92
N ALA A 156 3.36 5.64 18.18
CA ALA A 156 4.11 4.81 19.14
C ALA A 156 4.26 3.37 18.62
N ALA A 157 3.15 2.75 18.23
CA ALA A 157 3.17 1.38 17.70
C ALA A 157 3.97 1.26 16.40
N CYS A 158 4.05 2.32 15.59
CA CYS A 158 4.91 2.35 14.40
C CYS A 158 6.40 2.32 14.78
N VAL A 159 6.81 3.03 15.84
CA VAL A 159 8.19 3.01 16.33
C VAL A 159 8.53 1.64 16.90
N ASP A 160 7.62 1.05 17.68
CA ASP A 160 7.79 -0.32 18.21
C ASP A 160 7.88 -1.35 17.07
N LEU A 161 7.02 -1.25 16.06
CA LEU A 161 7.09 -2.11 14.87
C LEU A 161 8.45 -2.01 14.15
N PHE A 162 9.05 -0.82 14.06
CA PHE A 162 10.35 -0.67 13.41
C PHE A 162 11.46 -1.37 14.20
N LYS A 163 11.34 -1.43 15.52
CA LYS A 163 12.26 -2.20 16.38
C LYS A 163 12.11 -3.69 16.12
N ASP A 164 10.88 -4.19 16.15
CA ASP A 164 10.59 -5.60 15.87
C ASP A 164 11.13 -6.02 14.49
N LEU A 165 10.94 -5.17 13.48
CA LEU A 165 11.45 -5.42 12.13
C LEU A 165 12.98 -5.38 12.05
N GLN A 166 13.64 -4.52 12.82
CA GLN A 166 15.10 -4.45 12.91
C GLN A 166 15.67 -5.72 13.57
N GLU A 167 14.97 -6.28 14.57
CA GLU A 167 15.36 -7.55 15.20
C GLU A 167 15.23 -8.73 14.23
N ILE A 168 14.19 -8.74 13.40
CA ILE A 168 14.00 -9.75 12.34
C ILE A 168 15.06 -9.61 11.24
N GLN A 169 15.45 -8.38 10.89
CA GLN A 169 16.32 -8.07 9.76
C GLN A 169 17.44 -7.10 10.19
N THR A 170 18.47 -7.65 10.84
CA THR A 170 19.52 -6.88 11.52
C THR A 170 20.34 -5.96 10.61
N ASP A 171 20.40 -6.26 9.31
CA ASP A 171 21.20 -5.49 8.33
C ASP A 171 20.42 -4.31 7.74
N THR A 172 19.20 -4.04 8.19
CA THR A 172 18.40 -2.89 7.74
C THR A 172 18.68 -1.63 8.56
N PRO A 173 18.48 -0.42 8.00
CA PRO A 173 18.70 0.82 8.72
C PRO A 173 17.39 1.41 9.29
N TYR A 174 16.44 0.58 9.75
CA TYR A 174 15.11 1.09 10.12
C TYR A 174 15.17 2.00 11.35
N LEU A 175 15.91 1.59 12.38
CA LEU A 175 16.10 2.41 13.58
C LEU A 175 17.05 3.57 13.34
N SER A 176 18.17 3.35 12.64
CA SER A 176 19.10 4.44 12.33
C SER A 176 18.44 5.54 11.49
N ALA A 177 17.52 5.21 10.57
CA ALA A 177 16.75 6.20 9.84
C ALA A 177 15.86 7.08 10.75
N ILE A 178 15.26 6.51 11.81
CA ILE A 178 14.51 7.27 12.82
C ILE A 178 15.47 8.15 13.64
N GLU A 179 16.57 7.58 14.12
CA GLU A 179 17.54 8.27 14.97
C GLU A 179 18.23 9.42 14.22
N GLU A 180 18.65 9.23 12.98
CA GLU A 180 19.21 10.28 12.14
C GLU A 180 18.18 11.38 11.83
N ARG A 181 16.92 11.00 11.61
CA ARG A 181 15.84 11.94 11.31
C ARG A 181 15.51 12.82 12.52
N TYR A 182 15.43 12.24 13.71
CA TYR A 182 14.92 12.91 14.89
C TYR A 182 15.99 13.27 15.91
N GLY A 183 17.21 12.76 15.80
CA GLY A 183 18.31 13.00 16.74
C GLY A 183 18.09 12.40 18.14
N ILE A 184 17.16 11.45 18.28
CA ILE A 184 16.79 10.81 19.54
C ILE A 184 17.04 9.31 19.40
N SER A 185 17.72 8.72 20.38
CA SER A 185 18.00 7.28 20.38
C SER A 185 16.73 6.47 20.59
N THR A 186 16.61 5.39 19.83
CA THR A 186 15.51 4.44 19.90
C THR A 186 15.81 3.25 20.82
N GLU A 187 17.07 2.97 21.17
CA GLU A 187 17.48 1.72 21.83
C GLU A 187 16.73 1.42 23.14
N THR A 188 16.52 2.44 23.99
CA THR A 188 15.99 2.25 25.35
C THR A 188 14.53 2.67 25.53
N LEU A 189 13.95 3.36 24.55
CA LEU A 189 12.62 3.97 24.68
C LEU A 189 11.56 3.08 24.06
N SER A 190 10.45 2.80 24.75
CA SER A 190 9.25 2.31 24.04
C SER A 190 8.79 3.34 23.00
N GLY A 191 7.95 2.94 22.05
CA GLY A 191 7.36 3.85 21.08
C GLY A 191 6.63 5.02 21.75
N GLU A 192 5.94 4.76 22.86
CA GLU A 192 5.32 5.82 23.67
C GLU A 192 6.39 6.78 24.24
N SER A 193 7.39 6.27 24.95
CA SER A 193 8.44 7.12 25.51
C SER A 193 9.21 7.90 24.42
N PHE A 194 9.38 7.32 23.24
CA PHE A 194 10.01 7.97 22.10
C PHE A 194 9.20 9.18 21.61
N ILE A 195 7.88 9.05 21.44
CA ILE A 195 7.06 10.18 20.99
C ILE A 195 7.02 11.31 22.02
N PHE A 196 7.03 11.00 23.31
CA PHE A 196 7.10 12.00 24.39
C PHE A 196 8.44 12.73 24.38
N ALA A 197 9.56 12.00 24.31
CA ALA A 197 10.89 12.59 24.21
C ALA A 197 11.03 13.48 22.97
N LEU A 198 10.49 13.03 21.82
CA LEU A 198 10.46 13.83 20.60
C LEU A 198 9.65 15.12 20.76
N ALA A 199 8.51 15.04 21.44
CA ALA A 199 7.67 16.19 21.69
C ALA A 199 8.36 17.23 22.58
N GLU A 200 8.99 16.78 23.67
CA GLU A 200 9.74 17.62 24.60
C GLU A 200 10.91 18.32 23.90
N GLU A 201 11.74 17.57 23.17
CA GLU A 201 12.94 18.14 22.54
C GLU A 201 12.65 19.02 21.32
N LYS A 202 11.61 18.70 20.53
CA LYS A 202 11.46 19.27 19.17
C LYS A 202 10.10 19.87 18.85
N TYR A 203 9.08 19.67 19.69
CA TYR A 203 7.72 20.13 19.43
C TYR A 203 7.06 20.88 20.58
N GLN A 204 7.83 21.43 21.53
CA GLN A 204 7.28 22.23 22.64
C GLN A 204 6.22 21.44 23.43
N GLU A 205 6.52 20.16 23.72
CA GLU A 205 5.64 19.23 24.42
C GLU A 205 4.34 18.86 23.64
N ASP A 206 4.23 19.25 22.37
CA ASP A 206 3.11 18.85 21.50
C ASP A 206 3.30 17.43 20.94
N VAL A 207 2.85 16.44 21.72
CA VAL A 207 2.91 15.00 21.39
C VAL A 207 2.12 14.67 20.14
N GLU A 208 0.97 15.32 19.94
CA GLU A 208 0.12 15.08 18.78
C GLU A 208 0.83 15.50 17.48
N ARG A 209 1.52 16.65 17.50
CA ARG A 209 2.31 17.12 16.36
C ARG A 209 3.52 16.23 16.09
N ALA A 210 4.20 15.76 17.14
CA ALA A 210 5.31 14.80 17.01
C ALA A 210 4.83 13.49 16.38
N ALA A 211 3.72 12.92 16.87
CA ALA A 211 3.12 11.69 16.37
C ALA A 211 2.71 11.80 14.89
N ARG A 212 2.02 12.89 14.51
CA ARG A 212 1.68 13.15 13.09
C ARG A 212 2.91 13.22 12.21
N ARG A 213 3.99 13.87 12.70
CA ARG A 213 5.22 13.97 11.92
C ARG A 213 5.84 12.61 11.66
N ILE A 214 5.90 11.73 12.67
CA ILE A 214 6.41 10.36 12.51
C ILE A 214 5.65 9.63 11.41
N LEU A 215 4.31 9.61 11.51
CA LEU A 215 3.49 8.93 10.52
C LEU A 215 3.62 9.53 9.12
N ASP A 216 3.69 10.86 9.00
CA ASP A 216 3.87 11.52 7.71
C ASP A 216 5.23 11.21 7.09
N ASP A 217 6.31 11.17 7.88
CA ASP A 217 7.65 10.81 7.41
C ASP A 217 7.71 9.34 6.93
N VAL A 218 7.02 8.42 7.61
CA VAL A 218 6.82 7.02 7.13
C VAL A 218 6.04 7.02 5.82
N ARG A 219 4.88 7.68 5.76
CA ARG A 219 3.96 7.67 4.59
C ARG A 219 4.56 8.30 3.35
N THR A 220 5.48 9.24 3.52
CA THR A 220 6.16 9.95 2.43
C THR A 220 7.47 9.30 2.01
N GLY A 221 7.92 8.27 2.72
CA GLY A 221 9.17 7.54 2.43
C GLY A 221 10.43 8.28 2.88
N VAL A 222 10.29 9.28 3.76
CA VAL A 222 11.43 10.04 4.30
C VAL A 222 12.33 9.14 5.15
N LEU A 223 11.75 8.17 5.85
CA LEU A 223 12.49 7.16 6.62
C LEU A 223 13.02 5.99 5.75
N GLY A 224 12.96 6.14 4.42
CA GLY A 224 13.38 5.10 3.49
C GLY A 224 12.31 4.06 3.18
N ALA A 225 12.75 2.98 2.54
CA ALA A 225 11.89 1.92 2.04
C ALA A 225 11.69 0.83 3.12
N VAL A 226 10.74 1.07 4.02
CA VAL A 226 10.47 0.20 5.17
C VAL A 226 9.19 -0.62 4.93
N PRO A 227 9.27 -1.95 4.79
CA PRO A 227 8.09 -2.80 4.81
C PRO A 227 7.49 -2.82 6.22
N LEU A 228 6.15 -2.86 6.35
CA LEU A 228 5.50 -3.02 7.67
C LEU A 228 5.37 -4.50 8.09
N GLU A 229 5.79 -5.42 7.22
CA GLU A 229 5.78 -6.85 7.48
C GLU A 229 6.60 -7.63 6.44
N TRP A 230 7.10 -8.77 6.88
CA TRP A 230 7.71 -9.81 6.06
C TRP A 230 6.69 -10.93 5.82
N PRO A 231 6.82 -11.70 4.71
CA PRO A 231 5.96 -12.85 4.50
C PRO A 231 6.06 -13.83 5.67
N PRO A 232 4.95 -14.47 6.07
CA PRO A 232 4.97 -15.45 7.15
C PRO A 232 5.85 -16.64 6.77
N GLU A 233 6.47 -17.27 7.77
CA GLU A 233 7.15 -18.54 7.58
C GLU A 233 6.18 -19.59 7.02
N ALA A 234 6.65 -20.34 6.02
CA ALA A 234 5.84 -21.27 5.23
C ALA A 234 5.53 -22.58 5.96
#